data_AF-A0A973CJW3-F1
#
_entry.id   AF-A0A973CJW3-F1
#
_cell.length_a   1.000
_cell.length_b   1.000
_cell.length_c   1.000
_cell.angle_alpha   90.00
_cell.angle_beta   90.00
_cell.angle_gamma   90.00
#
_symmetry.space_group_name_H-M   'P 1'
#
loop_
_entity.id
_entity.type
_entity.pdbx_description
1 polymer ?
#
loop_
_entity_poly.entity_id
_entity_poly.type
_entity_poly.pdbx_seq_one_letter_code
_entity_poly.pdbx_strand_id
1 'polypeptide(L)'
;MKILVDADACPAPAKELLFKTSERRKIQLILVANQYIRIPESDLVECIVVSAGADVADDHIVEIMKSDDLIISADIPLADRVVKKGGTVIDPRGFLMTAETIGQRLATRNLMEELRS
;
A
#
# COMPACT_ATOMS: atom_id res chain seq x y z
N MET A 1 2.15 14.70 -3.75
CA MET A 1 2.61 13.43 -3.17
C MET A 1 1.93 13.21 -1.83
N LYS A 2 1.21 12.10 -1.72
CA LYS A 2 0.68 11.53 -0.47
C LYS A 2 1.18 10.09 -0.30
N ILE A 3 1.07 9.56 0.91
CA ILE A 3 1.35 8.15 1.21
C ILE A 3 0.00 7.43 1.38
N LEU A 4 -0.21 6.40 0.58
CA LEU A 4 -1.35 5.50 0.64
C LEU A 4 -0.89 4.16 1.23
N VAL A 5 -1.67 3.58 2.12
CA VAL A 5 -1.33 2.30 2.78
C VAL A 5 -2.49 1.34 2.62
N ASP A 6 -2.20 0.16 2.05
CA ASP A 6 -3.05 -1.01 2.25
C ASP A 6 -2.87 -1.45 3.71
N ALA A 7 -3.83 -1.08 4.54
CA ALA A 7 -3.70 -1.21 5.98
C ALA A 7 -4.26 -2.53 6.52
N ASP A 8 -4.90 -3.34 5.67
CA ASP A 8 -5.39 -4.69 5.99
C ASP A 8 -4.22 -5.66 6.16
N ALA A 9 -3.19 -5.55 5.31
CA ALA A 9 -1.98 -6.40 5.38
C ALA A 9 -0.77 -5.71 6.05
N CYS A 10 -0.86 -4.44 6.42
CA CYS A 10 0.28 -3.68 6.95
C CYS A 10 0.54 -3.94 8.46
N PRO A 11 1.73 -4.42 8.85
CA PRO A 11 2.09 -4.66 10.24
C PRO A 11 2.03 -3.39 11.11
N ALA A 12 1.65 -3.54 12.38
CA ALA A 12 1.56 -2.41 13.31
C ALA A 12 2.87 -1.59 13.42
N PRO A 13 4.08 -2.19 13.49
CA PRO A 13 5.32 -1.42 13.54
C PRO A 13 5.56 -0.54 12.31
N ALA A 14 5.14 -1.00 11.12
CA ALA A 14 5.23 -0.23 9.89
C ALA A 14 4.26 0.97 9.93
N LYS A 15 3.02 0.77 10.41
CA LYS A 15 2.05 1.86 10.62
C LYS A 15 2.57 2.92 11.59
N GLU A 16 3.16 2.52 12.71
CA GLU A 16 3.77 3.45 13.67
C GLU A 16 4.90 4.29 13.06
N LEU A 17 5.75 3.66 12.25
CA LEU A 17 6.81 4.37 11.53
C LEU A 17 6.23 5.37 10.51
N LEU A 18 5.16 4.99 9.82
CA LEU A 18 4.48 5.84 8.85
C LEU A 18 3.82 7.05 9.53
N PHE A 19 3.17 6.87 10.68
CA PHE A 19 2.62 7.99 11.46
C PHE A 19 3.72 9.00 11.83
N LYS A 20 4.84 8.53 12.41
CA LYS A 20 6.00 9.38 12.74
C LYS A 20 6.59 10.06 11.51
N THR A 21 6.61 9.38 10.37
CA THR A 21 7.17 9.90 9.12
C THR A 21 6.26 10.96 8.51
N SER A 22 4.95 10.73 8.48
CA SER A 22 3.94 11.69 8.05
C SER A 22 4.05 12.99 8.83
N GLU A 23 4.09 12.91 10.16
CA GLU A 23 4.20 14.09 11.02
C GLU A 23 5.52 14.86 10.80
N ARG A 24 6.64 14.15 10.71
CA ARG A 24 7.98 14.75 10.52
C ARG A 24 8.15 15.38 9.15
N ARG A 25 7.60 14.76 8.11
CA ARG A 25 7.74 15.21 6.71
C ARG A 25 6.59 16.11 6.27
N LYS A 26 5.53 16.26 7.07
CA LYS A 26 4.30 16.98 6.73
C LYS A 26 3.68 16.47 5.43
N ILE A 27 3.65 15.14 5.28
CA ILE A 27 3.05 14.46 4.12
C ILE A 27 1.77 13.79 4.58
N GLN A 28 0.69 13.98 3.81
CA GLN A 28 -0.59 13.31 4.04
C GLN A 28 -0.42 11.79 3.96
N LEU A 29 -0.96 11.09 4.96
CA LEU A 29 -0.95 9.64 5.08
C LEU A 29 -2.41 9.15 5.13
N ILE A 30 -2.78 8.31 4.18
CA ILE A 30 -4.13 7.77 4.06
C ILE A 30 -4.02 6.25 4.19
N LEU A 31 -4.69 5.71 5.19
CA LEU A 31 -4.82 4.27 5.42
C LEU A 31 -6.14 3.83 4.78
N VAL A 32 -6.08 2.81 3.93
CA VAL A 32 -7.27 2.20 3.31
C VAL A 32 -7.40 0.78 3.88
N ALA A 33 -8.58 0.46 4.43
CA ALA A 33 -8.82 -0.80 5.11
C ALA A 33 -10.28 -1.22 5.05
N ASN A 34 -10.56 -2.52 5.16
CA ASN A 34 -11.91 -3.06 5.24
C ASN A 34 -12.61 -2.83 6.60
N GLN A 35 -11.85 -2.38 7.60
CA GLN A 35 -12.33 -2.08 8.94
C GLN A 35 -11.61 -0.86 9.50
N TYR A 36 -12.24 -0.19 10.46
CA TYR A 36 -11.63 0.97 11.09
C TYR A 36 -10.33 0.60 11.83
N ILE A 37 -9.27 1.35 11.55
CA ILE A 37 -7.98 1.24 12.23
C ILE A 37 -7.80 2.50 13.07
N ARG A 38 -7.36 2.31 14.32
CA ARG A 38 -7.03 3.44 15.19
C ARG A 38 -5.85 4.22 14.62
N ILE A 39 -6.06 5.51 14.38
CA ILE A 39 -5.06 6.47 13.92
C ILE A 39 -4.77 7.51 15.03
N PRO A 40 -3.57 8.14 15.03
CA PRO A 40 -3.30 9.29 15.89
C PRO A 40 -4.19 10.48 15.52
N GLU A 41 -4.43 11.39 16.48
CA GLU A 41 -5.12 12.65 16.23
C GLU A 41 -4.18 13.59 15.45
N SER A 42 -4.42 13.72 14.14
CA SER A 42 -3.60 14.52 13.24
C SER A 42 -4.36 14.86 11.96
N ASP A 43 -4.31 16.13 11.53
CA ASP A 43 -4.85 16.56 10.24
C ASP A 43 -4.13 15.95 9.02
N LEU A 44 -2.98 15.29 9.25
CA LEU A 44 -2.20 14.64 8.20
C LEU A 44 -2.54 13.15 8.02
N VAL A 45 -3.27 12.56 8.96
CA VAL A 45 -3.53 11.11 8.97
C VAL A 45 -5.03 10.87 8.83
N GLU A 46 -5.39 10.10 7.82
CA GLU A 46 -6.77 9.74 7.51
C GLU A 46 -6.90 8.21 7.41
N CYS A 47 -8.05 7.68 7.83
CA CYS A 47 -8.41 6.29 7.65
C CYS A 47 -9.69 6.21 6.82
N ILE A 48 -9.57 5.72 5.59
CA ILE A 48 -10.71 5.44 4.72
C ILE A 48 -11.11 3.98 4.93
N VAL A 49 -12.34 3.78 5.43
CA VAL A 49 -12.91 2.44 5.58
C VAL A 49 -13.70 2.11 4.33
N VAL A 50 -13.31 1.04 3.64
CA VAL A 50 -14.00 0.52 2.46
C VAL A 50 -14.90 -0.66 2.82
N SER A 51 -15.77 -1.07 1.89
CA SER A 51 -16.60 -2.26 2.08
C SER A 51 -15.74 -3.52 2.17
N ALA A 52 -16.21 -4.50 2.94
CA ALA A 52 -15.55 -5.80 3.01
C ALA A 52 -15.66 -6.53 1.66
N GLY A 53 -14.54 -7.03 1.16
CA GLY A 53 -14.45 -7.77 -0.09
C GLY A 53 -13.00 -7.96 -0.51
N ALA A 54 -12.73 -8.97 -1.33
CA ALA A 54 -11.42 -9.12 -1.95
C ALA A 54 -11.14 -7.91 -2.84
N ASP A 55 -9.91 -7.42 -2.81
CA ASP A 55 -9.37 -6.35 -3.67
C ASP A 55 -10.06 -4.97 -3.56
N VAL A 56 -11.07 -4.78 -2.70
CA VAL A 56 -11.80 -3.50 -2.57
C VAL A 56 -10.88 -2.36 -2.10
N ALA A 57 -9.99 -2.66 -1.14
CA ALA A 57 -9.00 -1.69 -0.67
C ALA A 57 -8.01 -1.32 -1.78
N ASP A 58 -7.54 -2.32 -2.52
CA ASP A 58 -6.60 -2.16 -3.62
C ASP A 58 -7.21 -1.32 -4.75
N ASP A 59 -8.45 -1.59 -5.11
CA ASP A 59 -9.21 -0.82 -6.10
C ASP A 59 -9.32 0.64 -5.69
N HIS A 60 -9.66 0.89 -4.42
CA HIS A 60 -9.79 2.25 -3.93
C HIS A 60 -8.44 2.99 -3.89
N ILE A 61 -7.35 2.32 -3.50
CA ILE A 61 -5.99 2.88 -3.56
C ILE A 61 -5.66 3.28 -5.01
N VAL A 62 -5.90 2.39 -5.96
CA VAL A 62 -5.62 2.63 -7.38
C VAL A 62 -6.51 3.73 -7.94
N GLU A 63 -7.75 3.87 -7.47
CA GLU A 63 -8.64 4.96 -7.86
C GLU A 63 -8.08 6.33 -7.43
N ILE A 64 -7.74 6.49 -6.14
CA ILE A 64 -7.39 7.79 -5.54
C ILE A 64 -5.91 8.18 -5.69
N MET A 65 -5.03 7.24 -6.03
CA MET A 65 -3.61 7.53 -6.24
C MET A 65 -3.36 8.41 -7.47
N LYS A 66 -2.29 9.21 -7.39
CA LYS A 66 -1.69 9.96 -8.50
C LYS A 66 -0.30 9.39 -8.81
N SER A 67 0.28 9.77 -9.94
CA SER A 67 1.62 9.31 -10.36
C SER A 67 2.71 9.60 -9.32
N ASP A 68 2.63 10.72 -8.62
CA ASP A 68 3.69 11.11 -7.67
C ASP A 68 3.41 10.62 -6.24
N ASP A 69 2.49 9.68 -6.05
CA ASP A 69 2.16 9.15 -4.73
C ASP A 69 2.96 7.89 -4.40
N LEU A 70 3.16 7.66 -3.10
CA LEU A 70 3.82 6.49 -2.55
C LEU A 70 2.77 5.54 -1.96
N ILE A 71 2.77 4.28 -2.39
CA ILE A 71 1.90 3.22 -1.90
C ILE A 71 2.73 2.29 -1.01
N ILE A 72 2.17 1.92 0.14
CA ILE A 72 2.72 0.90 1.02
C ILE A 72 1.83 -0.35 0.92
N SER A 73 2.33 -1.40 0.28
CA SER A 73 1.65 -2.69 0.22
C SER A 73 2.66 -3.81 -0.08
N ALA A 74 2.37 -5.01 0.42
CA ALA A 74 3.11 -6.22 0.06
C ALA A 74 2.44 -6.99 -1.08
N ASP A 75 1.25 -6.58 -1.53
CA ASP A 75 0.52 -7.27 -2.57
C ASP A 75 1.09 -6.95 -3.96
N ILE A 76 1.40 -8.01 -4.71
CA ILE A 76 2.09 -7.92 -6.00
C ILE A 76 1.13 -7.43 -7.10
N PRO A 77 -0.10 -7.98 -7.24
CA PRO A 77 -1.13 -7.41 -8.10
C PRO A 77 -1.36 -5.90 -7.89
N LEU A 78 -1.52 -5.43 -6.66
CA LEU A 78 -1.63 -3.99 -6.38
C LEU A 78 -0.37 -3.24 -6.83
N ALA A 79 0.83 -3.73 -6.49
CA ALA A 79 2.09 -3.10 -6.88
C ALA A 79 2.23 -2.92 -8.40
N ASP A 80 1.84 -3.92 -9.19
CA ASP A 80 1.84 -3.84 -10.66
C ASP A 80 0.90 -2.72 -11.17
N ARG A 81 -0.31 -2.62 -10.62
CA ARG A 81 -1.27 -1.56 -10.96
C ARG A 81 -0.74 -0.16 -10.62
N VAL A 82 -0.10 -0.03 -9.45
CA VAL A 82 0.49 1.24 -8.99
C VAL A 82 1.60 1.69 -9.94
N VAL A 83 2.53 0.80 -10.28
CA VAL A 83 3.65 1.13 -11.18
C VAL A 83 3.15 1.47 -12.58
N LYS A 84 2.14 0.75 -13.11
CA LYS A 84 1.52 1.08 -14.40
C LYS A 84 0.86 2.45 -14.42
N LYS A 85 0.33 2.93 -13.28
CA LYS A 85 -0.22 4.29 -13.12
C LYS A 85 0.86 5.35 -12.82
N GLY A 86 2.13 4.95 -12.80
CA GLY A 86 3.28 5.82 -12.57
C GLY A 86 3.61 6.07 -11.09
N GLY A 87 2.89 5.43 -10.17
CA GLY A 87 3.12 5.54 -8.73
C GLY A 87 4.35 4.77 -8.25
N THR A 88 4.78 5.07 -7.03
CA THR A 88 5.85 4.33 -6.34
C THR A 88 5.23 3.37 -5.34
N VAL A 89 5.71 2.14 -5.24
CA VAL A 89 5.25 1.18 -4.23
C VAL A 89 6.42 0.60 -3.44
N ILE A 90 6.28 0.56 -2.12
CA ILE A 90 7.27 0.00 -1.19
C ILE A 90 6.56 -1.01 -0.30
N ASP A 91 7.15 -2.18 -0.11
CA ASP A 91 6.60 -3.15 0.85
C ASP A 91 6.80 -2.67 2.30
N PRO A 92 6.03 -3.17 3.27
CA PRO A 92 6.19 -2.77 4.67
C PRO A 92 7.58 -3.07 5.29
N ARG A 93 8.45 -3.80 4.59
CA ARG A 93 9.83 -4.10 4.99
C ARG A 93 10.84 -3.12 4.37
N GLY A 94 10.38 -2.19 3.53
CA GLY A 94 11.19 -1.16 2.90
C GLY A 94 11.73 -1.52 1.52
N PHE A 95 11.27 -2.61 0.89
CA PHE A 95 11.70 -2.94 -0.47
C PHE A 95 10.90 -2.17 -1.50
N LEU A 96 11.59 -1.41 -2.35
CA LEU A 96 11.01 -0.70 -3.47
C LEU A 96 10.64 -1.68 -4.59
N MET A 97 9.37 -1.72 -4.97
CA MET A 97 8.92 -2.51 -6.12
C MET A 97 8.79 -1.59 -7.35
N THR A 98 9.51 -1.95 -8.40
CA THR A 98 9.64 -1.25 -9.67
C THR A 98 9.13 -2.15 -10.79
N ALA A 99 8.88 -1.60 -11.98
CA ALA A 99 8.44 -2.41 -13.13
C ALA A 99 9.37 -3.61 -13.39
N GLU A 100 10.69 -3.42 -13.25
CA GLU A 100 11.70 -4.46 -13.42
C GLU A 100 11.66 -5.52 -12.31
N THR A 101 11.47 -5.11 -11.06
CA THR A 101 11.48 -6.05 -9.92
C THR A 101 10.13 -6.76 -9.71
N ILE A 102 9.02 -6.15 -10.13
CA ILE A 102 7.67 -6.73 -10.06
C ILE A 102 7.55 -7.93 -10.99
N GLY A 103 8.05 -7.85 -12.23
CA GLY A 103 7.97 -8.96 -13.19
C GLY A 103 8.61 -10.26 -12.67
N GLN A 104 9.80 -10.16 -12.08
CA GLN A 104 10.49 -11.30 -11.48
C GLN A 104 9.77 -11.85 -10.24
N ARG A 105 9.27 -10.96 -9.37
CA ARG A 105 8.49 -11.34 -8.18
C ARG A 105 7.16 -11.99 -8.54
N LEU A 106 6.45 -11.50 -9.56
CA LEU A 106 5.20 -12.05 -10.06
C LEU A 106 5.41 -13.47 -10.61
N ALA A 107 6.44 -13.66 -11.44
CA ALA A 107 6.79 -14.98 -11.96
C ALA A 107 7.11 -15.99 -10.83
N THR A 108 7.83 -15.53 -9.80
CA THR A 108 8.16 -16.36 -8.63
C THR A 108 6.93 -16.68 -7.79
N ARG A 109 6.03 -15.72 -7.57
CA ARG A 109 4.76 -15.94 -6.87
C ARG A 109 3.90 -16.96 -7.61
N ASN A 110 3.70 -16.80 -8.92
CA ASN A 110 2.88 -17.69 -9.73
C ASN A 110 3.42 -19.13 -9.67
N LEU A 111 4.73 -19.32 -9.77
CA LEU A 111 5.37 -20.63 -9.62
C LEU A 111 5.13 -21.25 -8.22
N MET A 112 5.22 -20.45 -7.15
CA MET A 112 4.97 -20.93 -5.79
C MET A 112 3.50 -21.25 -5.51
N GLU A 113 2.57 -20.55 -6.15
CA GLU A 113 1.13 -20.88 -6.12
C GLU A 113 0.85 -22.18 -6.88
N GLU A 114 1.48 -22.39 -8.05
CA GLU A 114 1.39 -23.65 -8.82
C GLU A 114 1.92 -24.85 -8.01
N LEU A 115 3.04 -24.70 -7.30
CA LEU A 115 3.63 -25.78 -6.48
C LEU A 115 2.84 -26.10 -5.20
N ARG A 116 1.95 -25.22 -4.77
CA ARG A 116 1.06 -25.43 -3.60
C ARG A 116 -0.27 -26.08 -3.98
N SER A 117 -0.53 -26.26 -5.27
CA SER A 117 -1.76 -26.85 -5.84
C SER A 117 -1.56 -28.32 -6.19
#